data_AF-A0A2T6AHY5-F1
#
_entry.id   AF-A0A2T6AHY5-F1
#
_cell.length_a   1.000
_cell.length_b   1.000
_cell.length_c   1.000
_cell.angle_alpha   90.00
_cell.angle_beta   90.00
_cell.angle_gamma   90.00
#
_symmetry.space_group_name_H-M   'P 1'
#
loop_
_entity.id
_entity.type
_entity.pdbx_description
1 polymer ?
#
loop_
_entity_poly.entity_id
_entity_poly.type
_entity_poly.pdbx_seq_one_letter_code
_entity_poly.pdbx_strand_id
1 'polypeptide(L)'
;MIKKLFLLGLLFLNLNSCSKSKKSLSDFKFEKGESSLELKIVNGNDYLTYNKPIRTDFKLENIDPNTLSIFGAGIKILTIENGITKTEINVPDNYLESDTLNIKLRFEINGKETKTEFNVPIKREQ
;
A
#
# COMPACT_ATOMS: atom_id res chain seq x y z
N MET A 1 47.22 -48.56 -20.81
CA MET A 1 45.88 -48.62 -21.44
C MET A 1 44.97 -47.61 -20.76
N ILE A 2 44.79 -46.45 -21.40
CA ILE A 2 43.91 -45.37 -20.96
C ILE A 2 42.47 -45.75 -21.32
N LYS A 3 41.63 -46.04 -20.33
CA LYS A 3 40.19 -46.25 -20.52
C LYS A 3 39.41 -45.02 -20.08
N LYS A 4 39.06 -44.24 -21.09
CA LYS A 4 37.79 -43.52 -21.32
C LYS A 4 36.91 -43.20 -20.11
N LEU A 5 36.79 -41.89 -19.88
CA LEU A 5 35.53 -41.14 -19.97
C LEU A 5 34.35 -41.67 -19.12
N PHE A 6 34.21 -41.14 -17.90
CA PHE A 6 32.89 -40.94 -17.29
C PHE A 6 32.72 -39.47 -16.95
N LEU A 7 32.42 -38.73 -18.00
CA LEU A 7 31.85 -37.40 -17.98
C LEU A 7 30.34 -37.59 -17.79
N LEU A 8 29.83 -37.63 -16.55
CA LEU A 8 28.39 -37.48 -16.30
C LEU A 8 28.15 -37.27 -14.80
N GLY A 9 27.51 -36.16 -14.44
CA GLY A 9 27.11 -35.89 -13.05
C GLY A 9 27.01 -34.42 -12.67
N LEU A 10 27.21 -33.49 -13.62
CA LEU A 10 26.97 -32.07 -13.43
C LEU A 10 25.55 -31.74 -13.87
N LEU A 11 24.55 -32.17 -13.07
CA LEU A 11 23.14 -31.86 -13.30
C LEU A 11 22.31 -32.03 -12.02
N PHE A 12 22.79 -31.45 -10.91
CA PHE A 12 21.87 -31.09 -9.82
C PHE A 12 21.21 -29.75 -10.18
N LEU A 13 20.07 -29.91 -10.86
CA LEU A 13 18.85 -29.13 -10.76
C LEU A 13 18.88 -28.03 -9.67
N ASN A 14 19.37 -26.84 -10.01
CA ASN A 14 18.95 -25.60 -9.35
C ASN A 14 17.70 -25.09 -10.07
N LEU A 15 16.67 -25.92 -10.12
CA LEU A 15 15.32 -25.48 -10.47
C LEU A 15 14.65 -24.95 -9.21
N ASN A 16 14.09 -23.75 -9.34
CA ASN A 16 13.06 -23.19 -8.46
C ASN A 16 13.52 -22.65 -7.11
N SER A 17 14.32 -21.59 -7.14
CA SER A 17 13.96 -20.45 -6.28
C SER A 17 13.76 -19.22 -7.15
N CYS A 18 12.74 -19.28 -8.01
CA CYS A 18 11.97 -18.10 -8.29
C CYS A 18 11.19 -17.83 -6.99
N SER A 19 11.88 -17.28 -5.99
CA SER A 19 11.21 -16.55 -4.95
C SER A 19 10.55 -15.39 -5.68
N LYS A 20 9.29 -15.59 -6.09
CA LYS A 20 8.35 -14.48 -6.16
C LYS A 20 8.42 -13.91 -4.75
N SER A 21 9.28 -12.91 -4.55
CA SER A 21 9.17 -12.07 -3.39
C SER A 21 7.72 -11.61 -3.46
N LYS A 22 6.90 -12.08 -2.52
CA LYS A 22 5.67 -11.39 -2.24
C LYS A 22 6.16 -10.00 -1.87
N LYS A 23 6.13 -9.08 -2.84
CA LYS A 23 6.43 -7.67 -2.64
C LYS A 23 5.62 -7.29 -1.41
N SER A 24 6.30 -7.00 -0.30
CA SER A 24 5.63 -6.86 0.97
C SER A 24 4.57 -5.76 0.83
N LEU A 25 3.35 -6.05 1.28
CA LEU A 25 2.30 -5.06 1.45
C LEU A 25 2.79 -3.94 2.38
N SER A 26 3.42 -2.90 1.84
CA SER A 26 3.79 -1.70 2.63
C SER A 26 4.20 -0.50 1.76
N ASP A 27 3.72 -0.35 0.52
CA ASP A 27 4.10 0.83 -0.29
C ASP A 27 3.45 2.14 0.23
N PHE A 28 2.49 2.06 1.17
CA PHE A 28 1.77 3.23 1.71
C PHE A 28 2.07 3.47 3.20
N LYS A 29 3.34 3.70 3.53
CA LYS A 29 3.78 3.99 4.90
C LYS A 29 4.58 5.30 4.95
N PHE A 30 4.29 6.10 5.97
CA PHE A 30 5.06 7.28 6.37
C PHE A 30 5.64 7.05 7.77
N GLU A 31 6.90 7.41 7.97
CA GLU A 31 7.59 7.31 9.26
C GLU A 31 8.40 8.59 9.52
N LYS A 32 8.36 9.08 10.77
CA LYS A 32 9.18 10.20 11.24
C LYS A 32 9.44 10.06 12.73
N GLY A 33 10.65 9.62 13.07
CA GLY A 33 11.00 9.27 14.45
C GLY A 33 10.14 8.09 14.92
N GLU A 34 9.47 8.25 16.05
CA GLU A 34 8.56 7.23 16.61
C GLU A 34 7.12 7.34 16.07
N SER A 35 6.82 8.36 15.27
CA SER A 35 5.49 8.55 14.66
C SER A 35 5.39 7.86 13.31
N SER A 36 4.29 7.16 13.08
CA SER A 36 4.03 6.48 11.81
C SER A 36 2.57 6.62 11.36
N LEU A 37 2.37 6.60 10.05
CA LEU A 37 1.05 6.54 9.43
C LEU A 37 1.10 5.52 8.29
N GLU A 38 0.19 4.56 8.31
CA GLU A 38 0.09 3.50 7.30
C GLU A 38 -1.32 3.44 6.71
N LEU A 39 -1.42 3.44 5.37
CA LEU A 39 -2.66 3.12 4.67
C LEU A 39 -2.69 1.62 4.35
N LYS A 40 -3.73 0.93 4.81
CA LYS A 40 -4.04 -0.45 4.43
C LYS A 40 -5.33 -0.52 3.62
N ILE A 41 -5.30 -1.22 2.50
CA ILE A 41 -6.51 -1.58 1.74
C ILE A 41 -7.03 -2.90 2.31
N VAL A 42 -8.26 -2.89 2.84
CA VAL A 42 -8.78 -4.00 3.69
C VAL A 42 -8.99 -5.29 2.91
N ASN A 43 -9.23 -5.21 1.60
CA ASN A 43 -9.36 -6.40 0.74
C ASN A 43 -8.02 -7.11 0.45
N GLY A 44 -6.89 -6.60 0.98
CA GLY A 44 -5.57 -7.20 0.84
C GLY A 44 -4.86 -6.91 -0.49
N ASN A 45 -5.48 -6.12 -1.39
CA ASN A 45 -4.84 -5.67 -2.62
C ASN A 45 -3.93 -4.46 -2.35
N ASP A 46 -3.02 -4.20 -3.29
CA ASP A 46 -2.17 -3.01 -3.34
C ASP A 46 -2.73 -1.93 -4.30
N TYR A 47 -3.97 -2.07 -4.74
CA TYR A 47 -4.66 -1.16 -5.65
C TYR A 47 -6.15 -1.00 -5.29
N LEU A 48 -6.74 0.10 -5.78
CA LEU A 48 -8.18 0.34 -5.79
C LEU A 48 -8.79 -0.08 -7.13
N THR A 49 -10.11 -0.24 -7.17
CA THR A 49 -10.86 -0.53 -8.40
C THR A 49 -11.81 0.62 -8.67
N TYR A 50 -11.86 1.08 -9.92
CA TYR A 50 -12.81 2.11 -10.33
C TYR A 50 -14.26 1.70 -10.05
N ASN A 51 -15.11 2.69 -9.75
CA ASN A 51 -16.54 2.55 -9.53
C ASN A 51 -16.93 1.54 -8.43
N LYS A 52 -15.99 1.20 -7.54
CA LYS A 52 -16.17 0.22 -6.48
C LYS A 52 -15.81 0.83 -5.13
N PRO A 53 -16.72 0.83 -4.14
CA PRO A 53 -16.38 1.23 -2.79
C PRO A 53 -15.44 0.20 -2.16
N ILE A 54 -14.26 0.66 -1.73
CA ILE A 54 -13.24 -0.18 -1.11
C ILE A 54 -12.93 0.38 0.28
N ARG A 55 -12.94 -0.50 1.28
CA ARG A 55 -12.57 -0.15 2.65
C ARG A 55 -11.06 -0.01 2.78
N THR A 56 -10.64 1.05 3.46
CA THR A 56 -9.25 1.29 3.79
C THR A 56 -9.12 1.78 5.22
N ASP A 57 -7.99 1.46 5.84
CA ASP A 57 -7.65 1.85 7.20
C ASP A 57 -6.40 2.74 7.17
N PHE A 58 -6.47 3.92 7.76
CA PHE A 58 -5.31 4.73 8.08
C PHE A 58 -4.93 4.46 9.54
N LYS A 59 -3.86 3.70 9.75
CA LYS A 59 -3.34 3.38 11.09
C LYS A 59 -2.33 4.43 11.49
N LEU A 60 -2.53 5.01 12.66
CA LEU A 60 -1.67 6.04 13.23
C LEU A 60 -0.95 5.49 14.46
N GLU A 61 0.36 5.67 14.52
CA GLU A 61 1.17 5.42 15.70
C GLU A 61 1.82 6.73 16.15
N ASN A 62 1.64 7.09 17.43
CA ASN A 62 2.16 8.33 18.00
C ASN A 62 1.80 9.60 17.21
N ILE A 63 0.57 9.65 16.67
CA ILE A 63 -0.05 10.81 16.01
C ILE A 63 -1.48 10.94 16.55
N ASP A 64 -1.90 12.16 16.91
CA ASP A 64 -3.28 12.41 17.35
C ASP A 64 -4.23 12.30 16.14
N PRO A 65 -5.19 11.35 16.13
CA PRO A 65 -6.10 11.15 15.00
C PRO A 65 -7.00 12.35 14.74
N ASN A 66 -7.25 13.23 15.73
CA ASN A 66 -8.06 14.44 15.55
C ASN A 66 -7.37 15.50 14.69
N THR A 67 -6.05 15.41 14.53
CA THR A 67 -5.28 16.32 13.68
C THR A 67 -5.21 15.84 12.22
N LEU A 68 -5.61 14.59 11.95
CA LEU A 68 -5.52 13.99 10.63
C LEU A 68 -6.60 14.55 9.70
N SER A 69 -6.15 15.08 8.57
CA SER A 69 -6.98 15.40 7.40
C SER A 69 -6.54 14.54 6.23
N ILE A 70 -7.51 13.90 5.57
CA ILE A 70 -7.30 13.02 4.41
C ILE A 70 -8.02 13.65 3.22
N PHE A 71 -7.27 13.88 2.13
CA PHE A 71 -7.79 14.48 0.91
C PHE A 71 -7.57 13.57 -0.29
N GLY A 72 -8.60 13.39 -1.11
CA GLY A 72 -8.54 12.60 -2.33
C GLY A 72 -9.93 12.35 -2.90
N ALA A 73 -9.98 11.98 -4.18
CA ALA A 73 -11.23 11.68 -4.86
C ALA A 73 -11.97 10.51 -4.20
N GLY A 74 -13.26 10.69 -3.94
CA GLY A 74 -14.14 9.59 -3.50
C GLY A 74 -13.85 9.05 -2.10
N ILE A 75 -13.06 9.74 -1.29
CA ILE A 75 -12.76 9.33 0.09
C ILE A 75 -13.91 9.75 1.02
N LYS A 76 -14.44 8.79 1.76
CA LYS A 76 -15.43 8.98 2.82
C LYS A 76 -14.91 8.45 4.14
N ILE A 77 -14.80 9.32 5.14
CA ILE A 77 -14.49 8.88 6.52
C ILE A 77 -15.72 8.20 7.11
N LEU A 78 -15.51 7.04 7.73
CA LEU A 78 -16.57 6.24 8.32
C LEU A 78 -16.58 6.34 9.84
N THR A 79 -15.42 6.14 10.47
CA THR A 79 -15.24 6.23 11.92
C THR A 79 -13.76 6.43 12.26
N ILE A 80 -13.50 6.92 13.46
CA ILE A 80 -12.17 7.08 14.04
C ILE A 80 -12.20 6.36 15.39
N GLU A 81 -11.44 5.28 15.52
CA GLU A 81 -11.39 4.47 16.75
C GLU A 81 -10.01 3.84 16.94
N ASN A 82 -9.52 3.81 18.18
CA ASN A 82 -8.27 3.13 18.56
C ASN A 82 -7.05 3.46 17.69
N GLY A 83 -6.87 4.74 17.31
CA GLY A 83 -5.76 5.17 16.46
C GLY A 83 -5.90 4.74 14.99
N ILE A 84 -7.10 4.36 14.54
CA ILE A 84 -7.39 3.99 13.17
C ILE A 84 -8.51 4.87 12.63
N THR A 85 -8.23 5.58 11.54
CA THR A 85 -9.25 6.28 10.75
C THR A 85 -9.71 5.34 9.64
N LYS A 86 -10.94 4.82 9.78
CA LYS A 86 -11.56 3.92 8.81
C LYS A 86 -12.24 4.72 7.72
N THR A 87 -11.94 4.40 6.47
CA THR A 87 -12.52 5.09 5.31
C THR A 87 -13.06 4.12 4.27
N GLU A 88 -13.90 4.64 3.40
CA GLU A 88 -14.32 4.00 2.16
C GLU A 88 -13.90 4.90 1.00
N ILE A 89 -13.24 4.33 0.01
CA ILE A 89 -12.79 5.04 -1.19
C ILE A 89 -13.54 4.48 -2.39
N ASN A 90 -14.27 5.33 -3.10
CA ASN A 90 -14.93 4.99 -4.36
C ASN A 90 -14.54 6.02 -5.43
N VAL A 91 -13.62 5.66 -6.32
CA VAL A 91 -13.13 6.55 -7.37
C VAL A 91 -13.91 6.31 -8.67
N PRO A 92 -14.65 7.31 -9.19
CA PRO A 92 -15.30 7.19 -10.49
C PRO A 92 -14.28 7.06 -11.64
N ASP A 93 -14.60 6.28 -12.67
CA ASP A 93 -13.73 6.02 -13.83
C ASP A 93 -13.44 7.22 -14.75
N ASN A 94 -14.19 8.31 -14.59
CA ASN A 94 -14.08 9.55 -15.34
C ASN A 94 -13.43 10.69 -14.54
N TYR A 95 -12.92 10.40 -13.34
CA TYR A 95 -12.48 11.43 -12.40
C TYR A 95 -10.98 11.76 -12.50
N LEU A 96 -10.14 10.81 -12.92
CA LEU A 96 -8.69 10.96 -12.90
C LEU A 96 -8.08 10.94 -14.30
N GLU A 97 -7.05 11.76 -14.50
CA GLU A 97 -6.24 11.79 -15.72
C GLU A 97 -5.27 10.60 -15.84
N SER A 98 -5.03 9.89 -14.72
CA SER A 98 -4.14 8.74 -14.64
C SER A 98 -4.73 7.65 -13.73
N ASP A 99 -4.27 6.41 -13.90
CA ASP A 99 -4.66 5.24 -13.10
C ASP A 99 -4.00 5.24 -11.69
N THR A 100 -3.97 6.41 -11.04
CA THR A 100 -3.37 6.60 -9.72
C THR A 100 -4.14 7.65 -8.94
N LEU A 101 -4.66 7.25 -7.77
CA LEU A 101 -5.23 8.17 -6.79
C LEU A 101 -4.10 8.78 -5.95
N ASN A 102 -3.90 10.09 -6.04
CA ASN A 102 -3.07 10.81 -5.10
C ASN A 102 -3.90 11.15 -3.84
N ILE A 103 -3.57 10.52 -2.72
CA ILE A 103 -4.15 10.77 -1.40
C ILE A 103 -3.20 11.67 -0.63
N LYS A 104 -3.64 12.89 -0.33
CA LYS A 104 -2.85 13.85 0.46
C LYS A 104 -3.24 13.78 1.92
N LEU A 105 -2.24 13.81 2.78
CA LEU A 105 -2.39 13.67 4.21
C LEU A 105 -1.76 14.88 4.90
N ARG A 106 -2.49 15.47 5.85
CA ARG A 106 -2.01 16.52 6.74
C ARG A 106 -2.32 16.12 8.17
N PHE A 107 -1.36 16.23 9.07
CA PHE A 107 -1.52 15.91 10.49
C PHE A 107 -0.45 16.64 11.30
N GLU A 108 -0.50 16.56 12.62
CA GLU A 108 0.50 17.16 13.49
C GLU A 108 1.35 16.11 14.19
N ILE A 109 2.66 16.36 14.27
CA ILE A 109 3.60 15.63 15.14
C ILE A 109 4.21 16.66 16.08
N ASN A 110 4.03 16.47 17.39
CA ASN A 110 4.53 17.38 18.43
C ASN A 110 4.09 18.85 18.20
N GLY A 111 2.83 19.06 17.80
CA GLY A 111 2.27 20.39 17.50
C GLY A 111 2.78 21.04 16.20
N LYS A 112 3.56 20.32 15.39
CA LYS A 112 4.05 20.80 14.10
C LYS A 112 3.33 20.10 12.95
N GLU A 113 2.75 20.91 12.07
CA GLU A 113 2.16 20.43 10.83
C GLU A 113 3.16 19.60 10.01
N THR A 114 2.70 18.43 9.59
CA THR A 114 3.39 17.49 8.73
C THR A 114 2.46 17.11 7.57
N LYS A 115 3.04 16.99 6.38
CA LYS A 115 2.33 16.61 5.15
C LYS A 115 3.03 15.42 4.52
N THR A 116 2.24 14.51 3.95
CA THR A 116 2.71 13.40 3.12
C THR A 116 1.65 13.03 2.11
N GLU A 117 2.00 12.21 1.13
CA GLU A 117 1.10 11.80 0.06
C GLU A 117 1.30 10.31 -0.26
N PHE A 118 0.20 9.61 -0.54
CA PHE A 118 0.24 8.25 -1.06
C PHE A 118 -0.33 8.21 -2.48
N ASN A 119 0.41 7.60 -3.39
CA ASN A 119 -0.01 7.40 -4.77
C ASN A 119 -0.50 5.97 -4.92
N VAL A 120 -1.82 5.78 -4.85
CA VAL A 120 -2.46 4.47 -4.85
C VAL A 120 -2.89 4.10 -6.27
N PRO A 121 -2.38 2.99 -6.84
CA PRO A 121 -2.80 2.54 -8.18
C PRO A 121 -4.30 2.23 -8.22
N ILE A 122 -4.94 2.51 -9.35
CA ILE A 122 -6.33 2.13 -9.61
C ILE A 122 -6.38 1.24 -10.84
N LYS A 123 -7.26 0.24 -10.82
CA LYS A 123 -7.48 -0.67 -11.95
C LYS A 123 -8.95 -0.68 -12.34
N ARG A 124 -9.22 -0.91 -13.63
CA ARG A 124 -10.55 -1.32 -14.09
C ARG A 124 -10.76 -2.80 -13.75
N GLU A 125 -11.98 -3.18 -13.41
CA GLU A 125 -12.34 -4.60 -13.36
C GLU A 125 -12.20 -5.19 -14.78
N GLN A 126 -11.54 -6.35 -14.86
CA GLN A 126 -11.40 -7.13 -16.10
C GLN A 126 -12.60 -8.05 -16.28
#